data_AF-A0A6C0JTB7-F1
#
_entry.id   AF-A0A6C0JTB7-F1
#
_cell.length_a   1.000
_cell.length_b   1.000
_cell.length_c   1.000
_cell.angle_alpha   90.00
_cell.angle_beta   90.00
_cell.angle_gamma   90.00
#
_symmetry.space_group_name_H-M   'P 1'
#
loop_
_entity.id
_entity.type
_entity.pdbx_description
1 polymer ?
#
loop_
_entity_poly.entity_id
_entity_poly.type
_entity_poly.pdbx_seq_one_letter_code
_entity_poly.pdbx_strand_id
1 'polypeptide(L)'
;MKKKKSKVIIPLGNNSLLSDHGYKDVIHKSELARHRALMRVIRDGEPWLGLFRKLNVLMILFKNTNPKLSKIFKSDRDWIRDKFKGKNV
;
A
#
# COMPACT_ATOMS: atom_id res chain seq x y z
N MET A 1 15.78 21.17 21.05
CA MET A 1 14.90 21.62 19.95
C MET A 1 14.12 20.44 19.39
N LYS A 2 12.77 20.45 19.41
CA LYS A 2 11.96 19.43 18.71
C LYS A 2 11.92 19.79 17.21
N LYS A 3 12.48 18.94 16.33
CA LYS A 3 12.44 19.15 14.87
C LYS A 3 10.98 19.26 14.40
N LYS A 4 10.62 20.38 13.77
CA LYS A 4 9.34 20.57 13.08
C LYS A 4 9.26 19.58 11.92
N LYS A 5 8.37 18.59 12.00
CA LYS A 5 8.21 17.58 10.94
C LYS A 5 7.67 18.25 9.68
N SER A 6 8.27 17.97 8.52
CA SER A 6 7.80 18.49 7.23
C SER A 6 6.43 17.90 6.87
N LYS A 7 5.53 18.74 6.35
CA LYS A 7 4.20 18.34 5.89
C LYS A 7 4.32 17.76 4.49
N VAL A 8 4.19 16.44 4.35
CA VAL A 8 4.12 15.77 3.05
C VAL A 8 2.67 15.81 2.58
N ILE A 9 2.43 16.36 1.38
CA ILE A 9 1.10 16.45 0.77
C ILE A 9 1.14 15.58 -0.49
N ILE A 10 0.35 14.51 -0.53
CA ILE A 10 0.21 13.63 -1.70
C ILE A 10 -1.27 13.67 -2.10
N PRO A 11 -1.62 14.18 -3.29
CA PRO A 11 -3.00 14.13 -3.76
C PRO A 11 -3.39 12.68 -3.98
N LEU A 12 -4.46 12.25 -3.34
CA LEU A 12 -5.02 10.91 -3.51
C LEU A 12 -6.15 11.02 -4.54
N GLY A 13 -6.04 10.31 -5.66
CA GLY A 13 -7.17 10.11 -6.59
C GLY A 13 -8.25 9.21 -5.97
N ASN A 14 -9.24 8.77 -6.75
CA ASN A 14 -10.31 7.88 -6.27
C ASN A 14 -9.73 6.69 -5.47
N ASN A 15 -9.95 6.73 -4.16
CA ASN A 15 -9.27 5.88 -3.17
C ASN A 15 -10.00 4.56 -2.90
N SER A 16 -11.10 4.30 -3.59
CA SER A 16 -11.95 3.13 -3.30
C SER A 16 -11.30 1.82 -3.74
N LEU A 17 -10.42 1.83 -4.77
CA LEU A 17 -9.81 0.63 -5.35
C LEU A 17 -9.35 -0.40 -4.30
N LEU A 18 -8.55 0.02 -3.31
CA LEU A 18 -8.04 -0.88 -2.29
C LEU A 18 -9.14 -1.38 -1.35
N SER A 19 -10.00 -0.48 -0.87
CA SER A 19 -11.08 -0.83 0.05
C SER A 19 -12.13 -1.73 -0.59
N ASP A 20 -12.46 -1.50 -1.87
CA ASP A 20 -13.43 -2.27 -2.66
C ASP A 20 -13.00 -3.74 -2.78
N HIS A 21 -11.67 -3.97 -2.78
CA HIS A 21 -11.08 -5.30 -2.90
C HIS A 21 -10.76 -5.92 -1.52
N GLY A 22 -11.19 -5.27 -0.44
CA GLY A 22 -11.06 -5.74 0.94
C GLY A 22 -9.75 -5.39 1.62
N TYR A 23 -8.91 -4.53 1.02
CA TYR A 23 -7.70 -3.98 1.64
C TYR A 23 -8.06 -2.75 2.50
N LYS A 24 -8.94 -2.99 3.48
CA LYS A 24 -9.39 -2.02 4.49
C LYS A 24 -8.98 -2.49 5.88
N ASP A 25 -8.88 -1.58 6.84
CA ASP A 25 -8.54 -1.91 8.23
C ASP A 25 -7.32 -2.86 8.37
N VAL A 26 -6.23 -2.52 7.67
CA VAL A 26 -5.07 -3.40 7.50
C VAL A 26 -4.33 -3.72 8.80
N ILE A 27 -4.52 -2.90 9.84
CA ILE A 27 -3.90 -3.09 11.16
C ILE A 27 -4.41 -4.36 11.84
N HIS A 28 -5.70 -4.67 11.65
CA HIS A 28 -6.37 -5.79 12.29
C HIS A 28 -6.51 -7.00 11.35
N LYS A 29 -5.95 -6.93 10.14
CA LYS A 29 -5.94 -8.04 9.18
C LYS A 29 -4.66 -8.86 9.25
N SER A 30 -4.82 -10.18 9.16
CA SER A 30 -3.70 -11.09 8.92
C SER A 30 -3.02 -10.77 7.59
N GLU A 31 -1.72 -11.07 7.50
CA GLU A 31 -0.94 -10.87 6.29
C GLU A 31 -1.54 -11.58 5.08
N LEU A 32 -1.97 -12.83 5.25
CA LEU A 32 -2.64 -13.59 4.19
C LEU A 32 -3.91 -12.89 3.68
N ALA A 33 -4.72 -12.31 4.57
CA ALA A 33 -5.93 -11.59 4.18
C ALA A 33 -5.60 -10.31 3.39
N ARG A 34 -4.54 -9.59 3.78
CA ARG A 34 -4.04 -8.42 3.05
C ARG A 34 -3.55 -8.79 1.67
N HIS A 35 -2.70 -9.82 1.56
CA HIS A 35 -2.18 -10.31 0.28
C HIS A 35 -3.28 -10.78 -0.67
N ARG A 36 -4.29 -11.51 -0.15
CA ARG A 36 -5.46 -11.90 -0.95
C ARG A 36 -6.24 -10.70 -1.50
N ALA A 37 -6.42 -9.64 -0.71
CA ALA A 37 -7.06 -8.42 -1.17
C ALA A 37 -6.26 -7.73 -2.28
N LEU A 38 -4.94 -7.64 -2.13
CA LEU A 38 -4.07 -7.05 -3.15
C LEU A 38 -4.05 -7.86 -4.45
N MET A 39 -4.11 -9.19 -4.37
CA MET A 39 -4.22 -10.04 -5.57
C MET A 39 -5.54 -9.87 -6.30
N ARG A 40 -6.63 -9.55 -5.59
CA ARG A 40 -7.89 -9.18 -6.25
C ARG A 40 -7.71 -7.91 -7.07
N VAL A 41 -7.01 -6.90 -6.55
CA VAL A 41 -6.78 -5.63 -7.27
C VAL A 41 -6.08 -5.88 -8.61
N ILE A 42 -5.06 -6.75 -8.61
CA ILE A 42 -4.35 -7.12 -9.85
C ILE A 42 -5.24 -7.94 -10.79
N ARG A 43 -6.06 -8.86 -10.25
CA ARG A 43 -6.99 -9.67 -11.04
C ARG A 43 -8.04 -8.82 -11.74
N ASP A 44 -8.49 -7.74 -11.11
CA ASP A 44 -9.48 -6.81 -11.65
C ASP A 44 -8.85 -5.80 -12.65
N GLY A 45 -7.56 -5.97 -12.99
CA GLY A 45 -6.91 -5.30 -14.11
C GLY A 45 -5.94 -4.19 -13.73
N GLU A 46 -5.76 -3.89 -12.43
CA GLU A 46 -4.76 -2.90 -12.02
C GLU A 46 -3.34 -3.44 -12.31
N PRO A 47 -2.48 -2.69 -13.04
CA PRO A 47 -1.09 -3.08 -13.23
C PRO A 47 -0.35 -3.20 -11.90
N TRP A 48 0.47 -4.25 -11.74
CA TRP A 48 1.19 -4.51 -10.49
C TRP A 48 2.07 -3.33 -10.06
N LEU A 49 2.65 -2.59 -11.01
CA LEU A 49 3.47 -1.42 -10.76
C LEU A 49 2.65 -0.22 -10.23
N GLY A 50 1.40 -0.09 -10.69
CA GLY A 50 0.43 0.87 -10.17
C GLY A 50 0.10 0.59 -8.70
N LEU A 51 -0.22 -0.67 -8.40
CA LEU A 51 -0.47 -1.11 -7.02
C LEU A 51 0.75 -0.91 -6.11
N PHE A 52 1.95 -1.26 -6.57
CA PHE A 52 3.20 -1.03 -5.84
C PHE A 52 3.40 0.45 -5.49
N ARG A 53 3.18 1.35 -6.46
CA ARG A 53 3.31 2.81 -6.25
C ARG A 53 2.27 3.33 -5.26
N LYS A 54 1.02 2.86 -5.33
CA LYS A 54 -0.05 3.21 -4.37
C LYS A 54 0.33 2.81 -2.94
N LEU A 55 0.83 1.58 -2.74
CA LEU A 55 1.29 1.13 -1.42
C LEU A 55 2.49 1.96 -0.92
N ASN A 56 3.40 2.35 -1.82
CA ASN A 56 4.51 3.24 -1.48
C ASN A 56 4.05 4.64 -1.05
N VAL A 57 3.02 5.20 -1.71
CA VAL A 57 2.40 6.47 -1.31
C VAL A 57 1.84 6.38 0.10
N LEU A 58 1.08 5.31 0.40
CA LEU A 58 0.55 5.09 1.76
C LEU A 58 1.68 4.91 2.78
N MET A 59 2.74 4.18 2.43
CA MET A 59 3.93 4.05 3.28
C MET A 59 4.51 5.43 3.65
N ILE A 60 4.67 6.34 2.68
CA ILE A 60 5.22 7.68 2.91
C ILE A 60 4.25 8.53 3.73
N LEU A 61 2.97 8.52 3.37
CA LEU A 61 1.92 9.29 4.04
C LEU A 61 1.88 9.00 5.55
N PHE A 62 1.95 7.71 5.91
CA PHE A 62 1.87 7.28 7.30
C PHE A 62 3.22 7.22 8.03
N LYS A 63 4.34 7.47 7.34
CA LYS A 63 5.71 7.35 7.91
C LYS A 63 5.88 8.11 9.22
N ASN A 64 5.28 9.29 9.31
CA ASN A 64 5.45 10.20 10.45
C ASN A 64 4.28 10.22 11.43
N THR A 65 3.09 9.85 10.98
CA THR A 65 1.82 9.93 11.72
C THR A 65 1.40 8.60 12.31
N ASN A 66 1.61 7.49 11.60
CA ASN A 66 1.33 6.14 12.07
C ASN A 66 2.42 5.15 11.55
N PRO A 67 3.57 5.05 12.24
CA PRO A 67 4.67 4.19 11.81
C PRO A 67 4.29 2.71 11.71
N LYS A 68 3.31 2.23 12.48
CA LYS A 68 2.81 0.86 12.38
C LYS A 68 2.16 0.61 11.03
N LEU A 69 1.28 1.51 10.58
CA LEU A 69 0.69 1.47 9.23
C LEU A 69 1.77 1.56 8.14
N SER A 70 2.71 2.49 8.29
CA SER A 70 3.80 2.65 7.32
C SER A 70 4.60 1.35 7.13
N LYS A 71 4.90 0.61 8.22
CA LYS A 71 5.55 -0.71 8.15
C LYS A 71 4.71 -1.76 7.44
N ILE A 72 3.39 -1.80 7.67
CA ILE A 72 2.48 -2.72 6.97
C ILE A 72 2.50 -2.43 5.47
N PHE A 73 2.31 -1.17 5.06
CA PHE A 73 2.34 -0.79 3.64
C PHE A 73 3.69 -1.08 2.99
N LYS A 74 4.80 -0.90 3.71
CA LYS A 74 6.14 -1.26 3.24
C LYS A 74 6.25 -2.77 2.99
N SER A 75 5.82 -3.59 3.95
CA SER A 75 5.87 -5.05 3.85
C SER A 75 5.04 -5.55 2.68
N ASP A 76 3.80 -5.10 2.58
CA ASP A 76 2.88 -5.51 1.52
C ASP A 76 3.36 -5.02 0.14
N ARG A 77 3.95 -3.82 0.06
CA ARG A 77 4.60 -3.29 -1.15
C ARG A 77 5.76 -4.17 -1.59
N ASP A 78 6.65 -4.52 -0.66
CA ASP A 78 7.82 -5.35 -0.95
C ASP A 78 7.39 -6.75 -1.38
N TRP A 79 6.34 -7.30 -0.76
CA TRP A 79 5.73 -8.57 -1.19
C TRP A 79 5.19 -8.50 -2.63
N ILE A 80 4.48 -7.43 -3.01
CA ILE A 80 4.02 -7.23 -4.40
C ILE A 80 5.21 -7.16 -5.36
N ARG A 81 6.25 -6.40 -5.03
CA ARG A 81 7.46 -6.34 -5.85
C ARG A 81 8.05 -7.73 -6.04
N ASP A 82 8.24 -8.49 -4.96
CA ASP A 82 8.91 -9.78 -5.02
C ASP A 82 8.05 -10.83 -5.75
N LYS A 83 6.71 -10.70 -5.71
CA LYS A 83 5.78 -11.56 -6.45
C LYS A 83 5.79 -11.33 -7.97
N PHE A 84 6.09 -10.11 -8.41
CA PHE A 84 6.02 -9.69 -9.82
C PHE A 84 7.37 -9.27 -10.43
N LYS A 85 8.47 -9.26 -9.66
CA LYS A 85 9.81 -8.95 -10.18
C LYS A 85 10.16 -9.88 -11.35
N GLY A 86 10.55 -9.29 -12.48
CA GLY A 86 10.90 -10.04 -13.68
C GLY A 86 9.70 -10.48 -14.53
N LYS A 87 8.47 -10.12 -14.17
CA LYS A 87 7.30 -10.31 -15.02
C LYS A 87 7.04 -9.03 -15.82
N ASN A 88 7.28 -9.10 -17.13
CA ASN A 88 6.72 -8.15 -18.08
C ASN A 88 5.26 -8.55 -18.28
N VAL A 89 4.35 -7.88 -17.57
CA VAL A 89 2.90 -8.02 -17.77
C VAL A 89 2.37 -6.65 -18.12
#